data_AF-A0A8T3UTR5-F1
#
_entry.id   AF-A0A8T3UTR5-F1
#
_cell.length_a   1.000
_cell.length_b   1.000
_cell.length_c   1.000
_cell.angle_alpha   90.00
_cell.angle_beta   90.00
_cell.angle_gamma   90.00
#
_symmetry.space_group_name_H-M   'P 1'
#
loop_
_entity.id
_entity.type
_entity.pdbx_description
1 polymer ?
#
loop_
_entity_poly.entity_id
_entity_poly.type
_entity_poly.pdbx_seq_one_letter_code
_entity_poly.pdbx_strand_id
1 'polypeptide(L)'
;MLFRRKAPTQDLEKIDKDLLLRANIAQGIKHLYFDRNRLFYPENRDYNKLKETFEHIKKNLEELRGKQPRMLIFGEKGIEYETFDEKMMNNVENYLEFLLYLPPPNSMFTRWRKSIELGNMKVPTLTYILRSLISYKLPEFWLDKLDQYANEAAAIIDILNEASDNSKITSLTSDLIKKIKNVDKGEKDRYKEEISEWIRLGLII
;
A
#
# COMPACT_ATOMS: atom_id res chain seq x y z
N MET A 1 5.10 38.08 37.37
CA MET A 1 4.27 36.87 37.20
C MET A 1 4.51 36.32 35.80
N LEU A 2 5.19 35.17 35.68
CA LEU A 2 5.35 34.47 34.40
C LEU A 2 4.15 33.55 34.21
N PHE A 3 3.30 33.86 33.24
CA PHE A 3 2.23 32.96 32.81
C PHE A 3 2.87 31.72 32.17
N ARG A 4 2.97 30.62 32.93
CA ARG A 4 3.14 29.29 32.35
C ARG A 4 1.88 28.98 31.55
N ARG A 5 1.93 29.16 30.23
CA ARG A 5 0.94 28.60 29.31
C ARG A 5 1.00 27.08 29.48
N LYS A 6 0.01 26.48 30.13
CA LYS A 6 -0.26 25.05 29.97
C LYS A 6 -0.63 24.86 28.50
N ALA A 7 0.19 24.13 27.75
CA ALA A 7 -0.26 23.60 26.47
C ALA A 7 -1.51 22.74 26.72
N PRO A 8 -2.52 22.78 25.83
CA PRO A 8 -3.73 22.01 26.02
C PRO A 8 -3.41 20.52 25.89
N THR A 9 -3.47 19.79 27.00
CA THR A 9 -3.17 18.35 27.09
C THR A 9 -4.05 17.49 26.16
N GLN A 10 -5.27 17.95 25.87
CA GLN A 10 -6.21 17.24 24.98
C GLN A 10 -5.79 17.24 23.51
N ASP A 11 -5.07 18.25 23.03
CA ASP A 11 -4.61 18.28 21.63
C ASP A 11 -3.36 17.43 21.44
N LEU A 12 -2.54 17.28 22.48
CA LEU A 12 -1.38 16.38 22.49
C LEU A 12 -1.80 14.90 22.45
N GLU A 13 -2.74 14.48 23.31
CA GLU A 13 -3.25 13.09 23.30
C GLU A 13 -3.91 12.71 21.96
N LYS A 14 -4.55 13.67 21.27
CA LYS A 14 -5.12 13.47 19.93
C LYS A 14 -4.04 13.32 18.86
N ILE A 15 -2.99 14.16 18.90
CA ILE A 15 -1.86 14.07 17.98
C ILE A 15 -1.12 12.73 18.16
N ASP A 16 -1.01 12.25 19.40
CA ASP A 16 -0.33 11.00 19.73
C ASP A 16 -1.02 9.78 19.12
N LYS A 17 -2.36 9.67 19.18
CA LYS A 17 -3.07 8.53 18.56
C LYS A 17 -3.01 8.53 17.02
N ASP A 18 -3.08 9.69 16.39
CA ASP A 18 -2.98 9.84 14.93
C ASP A 18 -1.56 9.47 14.44
N LEU A 19 -0.54 9.82 15.23
CA LEU A 19 0.86 9.40 14.99
C LEU A 19 1.05 7.90 15.20
N LEU A 20 0.49 7.33 16.27
CA LEU A 20 0.58 5.88 16.54
C LEU A 20 -0.05 5.04 15.44
N LEU A 21 -1.22 5.45 14.91
CA LEU A 21 -1.85 4.81 13.77
C LEU A 21 -0.91 4.77 12.56
N ARG A 22 -0.38 5.92 12.14
CA ARG A 22 0.53 6.01 11.01
C ARG A 22 1.83 5.25 11.24
N ALA A 23 2.37 5.28 12.46
CA ALA A 23 3.56 4.53 12.81
C ALA A 23 3.33 3.01 12.69
N ASN A 24 2.18 2.51 13.15
CA ASN A 24 1.81 1.10 13.04
C ASN A 24 1.65 0.67 11.57
N ILE A 25 0.98 1.49 10.74
CA ILE A 25 0.86 1.25 9.30
C ILE A 25 2.24 1.26 8.62
N ALA A 26 3.06 2.27 8.88
CA ALA A 26 4.41 2.38 8.33
C ALA A 26 5.30 1.19 8.72
N GLN A 27 5.19 0.72 9.95
CA GLN A 27 5.88 -0.47 10.42
C GLN A 27 5.42 -1.72 9.66
N GLY A 28 4.12 -1.84 9.38
CA GLY A 28 3.58 -2.90 8.54
C GLY A 28 4.14 -2.89 7.13
N ILE A 29 4.10 -1.75 6.44
CA ILE A 29 4.68 -1.61 5.10
C ILE A 29 6.18 -1.96 5.13
N LYS A 30 6.91 -1.48 6.15
CA LYS A 30 8.34 -1.75 6.29
C LYS A 30 8.61 -3.25 6.41
N HIS A 31 8.00 -3.94 7.37
CA HIS A 31 8.33 -5.33 7.66
C HIS A 31 7.74 -6.32 6.66
N LEU A 32 6.52 -6.09 6.19
CA LEU A 32 5.84 -6.99 5.25
C LEU A 32 6.38 -6.83 3.82
N TYR A 33 6.90 -5.65 3.47
CA TYR A 33 7.37 -5.36 2.11
C TYR A 33 8.85 -4.99 2.03
N PHE A 34 9.27 -3.86 2.62
CA PHE A 34 10.61 -3.29 2.35
C PHE A 34 11.77 -4.10 2.91
N ASP A 35 11.62 -4.68 4.10
CA ASP A 35 12.67 -5.46 4.76
C ASP A 35 12.78 -6.88 4.20
N ARG A 36 11.78 -7.30 3.40
CA ARG A 36 11.69 -8.65 2.85
C ARG A 36 12.60 -8.82 1.63
N ASN A 37 13.30 -9.95 1.58
CA ASN A 37 14.22 -10.31 0.49
C ASN A 37 13.75 -11.51 -0.35
N ARG A 38 12.64 -12.16 0.03
CA ARG A 38 12.07 -13.36 -0.59
C ARG A 38 10.56 -13.22 -0.74
N LEU A 39 9.92 -14.03 -1.59
CA LEU A 39 8.45 -14.05 -1.65
C LEU A 39 7.84 -14.56 -0.34
N PHE A 40 6.59 -14.18 -0.08
CA PHE A 40 5.83 -14.65 1.08
C PHE A 40 5.08 -15.92 0.68
N TYR A 41 5.54 -17.10 1.11
CA TYR A 41 4.86 -18.38 0.86
C TYR A 41 5.14 -19.34 2.02
N PRO A 42 4.26 -20.32 2.30
CA PRO A 42 4.36 -21.19 3.49
C PRO A 42 5.72 -21.88 3.67
N GLU A 43 6.39 -22.22 2.57
CA GLU A 43 7.68 -22.91 2.55
C GLU A 43 8.87 -21.95 2.80
N ASN A 44 8.65 -20.64 2.88
CA ASN A 44 9.69 -19.68 3.23
C ASN A 44 9.96 -19.70 4.74
N ARG A 45 11.24 -19.77 5.13
CA ARG A 45 11.70 -19.68 6.53
C ARG A 45 11.10 -18.49 7.29
N ASP A 46 10.95 -17.35 6.62
CA ASP A 46 10.47 -16.12 7.27
C ASP A 46 8.93 -16.01 7.30
N TYR A 47 8.20 -16.98 6.71
CA TYR A 47 6.74 -16.95 6.58
C TYR A 47 6.02 -16.78 7.91
N ASN A 48 6.34 -17.62 8.90
CA ASN A 48 5.69 -17.58 10.22
C ASN A 48 5.91 -16.23 10.90
N LYS A 49 7.13 -15.69 10.83
CA LYS A 49 7.46 -14.39 11.41
C LYS A 49 6.69 -13.24 10.73
N LEU A 50 6.59 -13.28 9.40
CA LEU A 50 5.83 -12.27 8.65
C LEU A 50 4.33 -12.37 8.92
N LYS A 51 3.81 -13.59 9.03
CA LYS A 51 2.42 -13.86 9.43
C LYS A 51 2.13 -13.33 10.83
N GLU A 52 2.97 -13.65 11.81
CA GLU A 52 2.86 -13.11 13.18
C GLU A 52 2.91 -11.57 13.20
N THR A 53 3.80 -10.99 12.38
CA THR A 53 3.90 -9.53 12.23
C THR A 53 2.60 -8.96 11.69
N PHE A 54 2.03 -9.56 10.64
CA PHE A 54 0.76 -9.16 10.06
C PHE A 54 -0.38 -9.22 11.10
N GLU A 55 -0.54 -10.35 11.79
CA GLU A 55 -1.55 -10.50 12.85
C GLU A 55 -1.39 -9.47 13.98
N HIS A 56 -0.15 -9.17 14.37
CA HIS A 56 0.12 -8.14 15.38
C HIS A 56 -0.31 -6.74 14.90
N ILE A 57 -0.04 -6.41 13.64
CA ILE A 57 -0.46 -5.13 13.06
C ILE A 57 -1.98 -5.02 13.01
N LYS A 58 -2.69 -6.08 12.58
CA LYS A 58 -4.16 -6.12 12.55
C LYS A 58 -4.75 -5.86 13.94
N LYS A 59 -4.26 -6.57 14.95
CA LYS A 59 -4.66 -6.37 16.34
C LYS A 59 -4.45 -4.92 16.80
N ASN A 60 -3.30 -4.33 16.48
CA ASN A 60 -3.01 -2.95 16.85
C ASN A 60 -3.93 -1.95 16.13
N LEU A 61 -4.29 -2.19 14.86
CA LEU A 61 -5.23 -1.34 14.12
C LEU A 61 -6.62 -1.38 14.77
N GLU A 62 -7.09 -2.55 15.18
CA GLU A 62 -8.37 -2.72 15.86
C GLU A 62 -8.39 -2.01 17.24
N GLU A 63 -7.33 -2.17 18.04
CA GLU A 63 -7.19 -1.48 19.33
C GLU A 63 -7.12 0.05 19.15
N LEU A 64 -6.44 0.51 18.10
CA LEU A 64 -6.35 1.94 17.79
C LEU A 64 -7.69 2.46 17.28
N ARG A 65 -8.42 1.74 16.44
CA ARG A 65 -9.76 2.11 15.95
C ARG A 65 -10.71 2.44 17.11
N GLY A 66 -10.69 1.65 18.18
CA GLY A 66 -11.47 1.93 19.40
C GLY A 66 -11.18 3.28 20.07
N LYS A 67 -10.02 3.89 19.78
CA LYS A 67 -9.60 5.23 20.25
C LYS A 67 -9.95 6.36 19.25
N GLN A 68 -10.59 6.01 18.14
CA GLN A 68 -11.00 6.92 17.06
C GLN A 68 -9.86 7.85 16.59
N PRO A 69 -8.71 7.32 16.14
CA PRO A 69 -7.66 8.12 15.53
C PRO A 69 -8.14 8.67 14.19
N ARG A 70 -7.43 9.65 13.66
CA ARG A 70 -7.66 10.18 12.32
C ARG A 70 -6.54 9.78 11.39
N MET A 71 -6.91 9.45 10.16
CA MET A 71 -6.00 9.14 9.07
C MET A 71 -5.86 10.34 8.15
N LEU A 72 -4.65 10.54 7.63
CA LEU A 72 -4.39 11.52 6.59
C LEU A 72 -4.84 10.92 5.25
N ILE A 73 -5.72 11.61 4.52
CA ILE A 73 -6.25 11.15 3.23
C ILE A 73 -6.11 12.22 2.15
N PHE A 74 -6.12 11.81 0.89
CA PHE A 74 -6.24 12.69 -0.27
C PHE A 74 -7.73 12.79 -0.68
N GLY A 75 -8.39 13.86 -0.24
CA GLY A 75 -9.76 14.19 -0.62
C GLY A 75 -9.84 15.11 -1.85
N GLU A 76 -11.06 15.47 -2.25
CA GLU A 76 -11.31 16.32 -3.43
C GLU A 76 -10.69 17.72 -3.30
N LYS A 77 -10.53 18.23 -2.08
CA LYS A 77 -9.99 19.56 -1.80
C LYS A 77 -8.51 19.53 -1.39
N GLY A 78 -7.85 18.38 -1.50
CA GLY A 78 -6.47 18.17 -1.11
C GLY A 78 -6.33 17.23 0.08
N ILE A 79 -5.39 17.51 0.97
CA ILE A 79 -5.07 16.61 2.09
C ILE A 79 -6.01 16.90 3.27
N GLU A 80 -6.71 15.88 3.74
CA GLU A 80 -7.73 15.95 4.79
C GLU A 80 -7.45 14.94 5.92
N TYR A 81 -8.10 15.14 7.06
CA TYR A 81 -8.09 14.19 8.19
C TYR A 81 -9.47 13.60 8.38
N GLU A 82 -9.60 12.29 8.25
CA GLU A 82 -10.85 11.56 8.43
C GLU A 82 -10.72 10.56 9.58
N THR A 83 -11.81 10.33 10.33
CA THR A 83 -11.81 9.36 11.43
C THR A 83 -11.58 7.96 10.87
N PHE A 84 -10.64 7.23 11.48
CA PHE A 84 -10.31 5.87 11.11
C PHE A 84 -11.44 4.91 11.50
N ASP A 85 -12.27 4.57 10.53
CA ASP A 85 -13.43 3.71 10.69
C ASP A 85 -13.13 2.25 10.28
N GLU A 86 -14.16 1.40 10.34
CA GLU A 86 -14.06 0.00 9.95
C GLU A 86 -13.71 -0.19 8.46
N LYS A 87 -14.25 0.67 7.58
CA LYS A 87 -13.98 0.59 6.16
C LYS A 87 -12.51 0.91 5.87
N MET A 88 -11.96 1.95 6.50
CA MET A 88 -10.55 2.30 6.38
C MET A 88 -9.65 1.20 6.91
N MET A 89 -10.00 0.63 8.06
CA MET A 89 -9.25 -0.49 8.63
C MET A 89 -9.19 -1.67 7.66
N ASN A 90 -10.33 -2.09 7.12
CA ASN A 90 -10.37 -3.19 6.15
C ASN A 90 -9.54 -2.87 4.90
N ASN A 91 -9.55 -1.62 4.43
CA ASN A 91 -8.71 -1.21 3.29
C ASN A 91 -7.21 -1.24 3.62
N VAL A 92 -6.81 -0.80 4.82
CA VAL A 92 -5.42 -0.89 5.28
C VAL A 92 -5.00 -2.35 5.41
N GLU A 93 -5.84 -3.22 5.97
CA GLU A 93 -5.56 -4.65 6.08
C GLU A 93 -5.41 -5.32 4.72
N ASN A 94 -6.34 -5.08 3.79
CA ASN A 94 -6.30 -5.60 2.43
C ASN A 94 -5.04 -5.12 1.70
N TYR A 95 -4.66 -3.86 1.86
CA TYR A 95 -3.43 -3.34 1.29
C TYR A 95 -2.18 -4.02 1.86
N LEU A 96 -2.10 -4.19 3.18
CA LEU A 96 -0.97 -4.86 3.81
C LEU A 96 -0.88 -6.34 3.39
N GLU A 97 -2.01 -7.00 3.15
CA GLU A 97 -2.05 -8.34 2.56
C GLU A 97 -1.56 -8.33 1.11
N PHE A 98 -2.04 -7.39 0.29
CA PHE A 98 -1.58 -7.17 -1.08
C PHE A 98 -0.05 -7.04 -1.17
N LEU A 99 0.58 -6.29 -0.25
CA LEU A 99 2.04 -6.15 -0.19
C LEU A 99 2.79 -7.48 0.00
N LEU A 100 2.18 -8.47 0.63
CA LEU A 100 2.78 -9.80 0.80
C LEU A 100 2.82 -10.56 -0.53
N TYR A 101 1.83 -10.37 -1.39
CA TYR A 101 1.80 -10.97 -2.71
C TYR A 101 2.76 -10.30 -3.69
N LEU A 102 3.23 -9.08 -3.44
CA LEU A 102 4.18 -8.42 -4.32
C LEU A 102 5.57 -9.05 -4.28
N PRO A 103 6.35 -8.97 -5.37
CA PRO A 103 7.76 -9.33 -5.33
C PRO A 103 8.58 -8.38 -4.42
N PRO A 104 9.61 -8.87 -3.72
CA PRO A 104 10.38 -8.06 -2.77
C PRO A 104 11.16 -6.94 -3.49
N PRO A 105 11.21 -5.72 -2.90
CA PRO A 105 11.69 -4.53 -3.61
C PRO A 105 13.22 -4.51 -3.87
N ASN A 106 13.97 -5.40 -3.23
CA ASN A 106 15.43 -5.48 -3.38
C ASN A 106 15.87 -6.31 -4.59
N SER A 107 14.93 -6.96 -5.30
CA SER A 107 15.27 -8.00 -6.27
C SER A 107 15.39 -7.54 -7.73
N MET A 108 14.85 -6.38 -8.14
CA MET A 108 14.64 -6.20 -9.60
C MET A 108 14.89 -4.83 -10.25
N PHE A 109 14.77 -3.67 -9.58
CA PHE A 109 14.83 -2.38 -10.30
C PHE A 109 15.57 -1.26 -9.54
N THR A 110 16.84 -1.02 -9.86
CA THR A 110 17.66 0.04 -9.23
C THR A 110 17.37 1.44 -9.76
N ARG A 111 16.83 1.56 -10.97
CA ARG A 111 16.62 2.86 -11.65
C ARG A 111 15.30 3.58 -11.30
N TRP A 112 14.39 2.93 -10.59
CA TRP A 112 13.05 3.47 -10.33
C TRP A 112 12.88 3.84 -8.86
N ARG A 113 12.16 4.93 -8.59
CA ARG A 113 11.88 5.39 -7.24
C ARG A 113 10.96 4.38 -6.56
N LYS A 114 11.53 3.55 -5.68
CA LYS A 114 10.80 2.47 -5.00
C LYS A 114 9.78 2.97 -3.99
N SER A 115 10.04 4.13 -3.40
CA SER A 115 9.24 4.67 -2.29
C SER A 115 9.30 6.20 -2.19
N ILE A 116 8.29 6.75 -1.53
CA ILE A 116 8.16 8.17 -1.15
C ILE A 116 7.87 8.23 0.35
N GLU A 117 8.21 9.33 1.00
CA GLU A 117 7.77 9.63 2.36
C GLU A 117 6.50 10.47 2.31
N LEU A 118 5.42 10.00 2.93
CA LEU A 118 4.15 10.69 3.06
C LEU A 118 3.68 10.65 4.51
N GLY A 119 3.49 11.80 5.15
CA GLY A 119 3.00 11.86 6.53
C GLY A 119 3.83 11.03 7.52
N ASN A 120 5.16 11.03 7.35
CA ASN A 120 6.14 10.21 8.09
C ASN A 120 6.05 8.69 7.85
N MET A 121 5.34 8.26 6.80
CA MET A 121 5.30 6.87 6.36
C MET A 121 6.10 6.71 5.07
N LYS A 122 6.98 5.71 5.02
CA LYS A 122 7.63 5.31 3.77
C LYS A 122 6.69 4.37 3.02
N VAL A 123 6.19 4.81 1.87
CA VAL A 123 5.19 4.09 1.06
C VAL A 123 5.76 3.75 -0.32
N PRO A 124 5.40 2.59 -0.89
CA PRO A 124 5.83 2.22 -2.24
C PRO A 124 5.19 3.11 -3.30
N THR A 125 5.84 3.20 -4.46
CA THR A 125 5.24 3.91 -5.61
C THR A 125 4.45 2.96 -6.49
N LEU A 126 3.35 3.44 -7.06
CA LEU A 126 2.48 2.69 -7.95
C LEU A 126 3.24 2.19 -9.20
N THR A 127 4.14 3.03 -9.73
CA THR A 127 5.01 2.65 -10.86
C THR A 127 5.98 1.52 -10.50
N TYR A 128 6.50 1.51 -9.26
CA TYR A 128 7.37 0.42 -8.79
C TYR A 128 6.61 -0.90 -8.66
N ILE A 129 5.39 -0.84 -8.12
CA ILE A 129 4.49 -1.99 -7.98
C ILE A 129 4.16 -2.56 -9.36
N LEU A 130 3.71 -1.72 -10.30
CA LEU A 130 3.39 -2.13 -11.68
C LEU A 130 4.55 -2.88 -12.33
N ARG A 131 5.76 -2.32 -12.24
CA ARG A 131 6.93 -2.98 -12.82
C ARG A 131 7.19 -4.32 -12.17
N SER A 132 7.09 -4.39 -10.85
CA SER A 132 7.29 -5.65 -10.11
C SER A 132 6.31 -6.72 -10.59
N LEU A 133 5.02 -6.40 -10.71
CA LEU A 133 3.99 -7.33 -11.19
C LEU A 133 4.28 -7.87 -12.60
N ILE A 134 4.72 -7.01 -13.53
CA ILE A 134 4.84 -7.39 -14.94
C ILE A 134 6.16 -8.09 -15.27
N SER A 135 7.21 -7.76 -14.54
CA SER A 135 8.57 -8.25 -14.84
C SER A 135 8.97 -9.45 -14.00
N TYR A 136 8.28 -9.68 -12.89
CA TYR A 136 8.62 -10.78 -12.02
C TYR A 136 8.25 -12.11 -12.64
N LYS A 137 9.23 -13.00 -12.73
CA LYS A 137 8.98 -14.38 -13.10
C LYS A 137 8.46 -15.11 -11.87
N LEU A 138 7.14 -15.36 -11.85
CA LEU A 138 6.52 -16.15 -10.80
C LEU A 138 7.15 -17.55 -10.73
N PRO A 139 7.42 -18.07 -9.52
CA PRO A 139 7.80 -19.47 -9.36
C PRO A 139 6.63 -20.39 -9.70
N GLU A 140 6.92 -21.66 -10.00
CA GLU A 140 5.92 -22.64 -10.45
C GLU A 140 4.73 -22.78 -9.49
N PHE A 141 4.98 -22.75 -8.20
CA PHE A 141 3.95 -22.87 -7.16
C PHE A 141 3.02 -21.65 -7.04
N TRP A 142 3.28 -20.54 -7.75
CA TRP A 142 2.46 -19.32 -7.78
C TRP A 142 1.86 -19.03 -9.16
N LEU A 143 1.94 -19.98 -10.10
CA LEU A 143 1.36 -19.80 -11.44
C LEU A 143 -0.18 -19.61 -11.39
N ASP A 144 -0.85 -20.08 -10.34
CA ASP A 144 -2.26 -19.83 -10.07
C ASP A 144 -2.56 -18.34 -9.80
N LYS A 145 -1.55 -17.54 -9.43
CA LYS A 145 -1.68 -16.09 -9.19
C LYS A 145 -1.41 -15.24 -10.42
N LEU A 146 -1.12 -15.86 -11.57
CA LEU A 146 -0.80 -15.13 -12.80
C LEU A 146 -1.95 -14.23 -13.27
N ASP A 147 -3.19 -14.74 -13.24
CA ASP A 147 -4.36 -13.96 -13.65
C ASP A 147 -4.65 -12.82 -12.67
N GLN A 148 -4.44 -13.04 -11.36
CA GLN A 148 -4.51 -11.98 -10.36
C GLN A 148 -3.48 -10.87 -10.65
N TYR A 149 -2.21 -11.22 -10.87
CA TYR A 149 -1.16 -10.26 -11.22
C TYR A 149 -1.48 -9.48 -12.50
N ALA A 150 -2.07 -10.16 -13.48
CA ALA A 150 -2.50 -9.55 -14.74
C ALA A 150 -3.60 -8.49 -14.53
N ASN A 151 -4.61 -8.81 -13.72
CA ASN A 151 -5.70 -7.89 -13.39
C ASN A 151 -5.22 -6.69 -12.56
N GLU A 152 -4.39 -6.91 -11.54
CA GLU A 152 -3.78 -5.85 -10.73
C GLU A 152 -2.92 -4.91 -11.60
N ALA A 153 -2.06 -5.47 -12.47
CA ALA A 153 -1.23 -4.68 -13.37
C ALA A 153 -2.07 -3.86 -14.36
N ALA A 154 -3.14 -4.44 -14.91
CA ALA A 154 -4.07 -3.74 -15.80
C ALA A 154 -4.83 -2.60 -15.07
N ALA A 155 -5.26 -2.83 -13.84
CA ALA A 155 -5.90 -1.80 -13.01
C ALA A 155 -4.96 -0.61 -12.75
N ILE A 156 -3.71 -0.88 -12.39
CA ILE A 156 -2.69 0.16 -12.18
C ILE A 156 -2.44 0.96 -13.47
N ILE A 157 -2.38 0.27 -14.61
CA ILE A 157 -2.21 0.88 -15.93
C ILE A 157 -3.35 1.87 -16.22
N ASP A 158 -4.59 1.48 -15.96
CA ASP A 158 -5.75 2.35 -16.17
C ASP A 158 -5.67 3.60 -15.30
N ILE A 159 -5.35 3.44 -14.01
CA ILE A 159 -5.16 4.57 -13.07
C ILE A 159 -4.06 5.52 -13.56
N LEU A 160 -2.91 4.98 -13.99
CA LEU A 160 -1.80 5.80 -14.46
C LEU A 160 -2.14 6.54 -15.75
N ASN A 161 -2.88 5.91 -16.68
CA ASN A 161 -3.29 6.56 -17.92
C ASN A 161 -4.32 7.67 -17.67
N GLU A 162 -5.23 7.49 -16.72
CA GLU A 162 -6.21 8.51 -16.32
C GLU A 162 -5.56 9.71 -15.63
N ALA A 163 -4.50 9.48 -14.87
CA ALA A 163 -3.74 10.54 -14.20
C ALA A 163 -2.73 11.25 -15.13
N SER A 164 -2.42 10.69 -16.31
CA SER A 164 -1.31 11.11 -17.17
C SER A 164 -1.77 11.50 -18.56
N ASP A 165 -1.90 12.82 -18.81
CA ASP A 165 -1.82 13.40 -20.16
C ASP A 165 -0.41 13.23 -20.82
N ASN A 166 0.51 12.50 -20.17
CA ASN A 166 1.92 12.42 -20.52
C ASN A 166 2.26 11.16 -21.36
N SER A 167 2.61 11.38 -22.63
CA SER A 167 2.90 10.35 -23.64
C SER A 167 4.03 9.35 -23.29
N LYS A 168 4.89 9.68 -22.32
CA LYS A 168 5.95 8.77 -21.81
C LYS A 168 5.41 7.66 -20.92
N ILE A 169 4.35 7.90 -20.16
CA ILE A 169 3.70 6.86 -19.36
C ILE A 169 2.93 5.94 -20.32
N THR A 170 2.24 6.51 -21.31
CA THR A 170 1.49 5.77 -22.34
C THR A 170 2.34 4.75 -23.11
N SER A 171 3.58 5.09 -23.48
CA SER A 171 4.46 4.16 -24.22
C SER A 171 4.95 3.00 -23.36
N LEU A 172 5.37 3.26 -22.12
CA LEU A 172 5.71 2.24 -21.14
C LEU A 172 4.50 1.32 -20.87
N THR A 173 3.34 1.92 -20.66
CA THR A 173 2.07 1.22 -20.49
C THR A 173 1.73 0.33 -21.69
N SER A 174 1.98 0.77 -22.93
CA SER A 174 1.67 0.00 -24.14
C SER A 174 2.49 -1.29 -24.30
N ASP A 175 3.78 -1.27 -23.96
CA ASP A 175 4.63 -2.48 -24.00
C ASP A 175 4.33 -3.43 -22.83
N LEU A 176 3.83 -2.87 -21.73
CA LEU A 176 3.38 -3.59 -20.56
C LEU A 176 2.04 -4.30 -20.84
N ILE A 177 1.09 -3.65 -21.53
CA ILE A 177 -0.19 -4.24 -21.97
C ILE A 177 0.04 -5.51 -22.83
N LYS A 178 1.02 -5.50 -23.73
CA LYS A 178 1.31 -6.67 -24.60
C LYS A 178 1.70 -7.94 -23.84
N LYS A 179 2.12 -7.82 -22.59
CA LYS A 179 2.50 -8.98 -21.74
C LYS A 179 1.31 -9.55 -20.97
N ILE A 180 0.23 -8.79 -20.83
CA ILE A 180 -0.94 -9.17 -20.06
C ILE A 180 -1.94 -9.84 -21.02
N LYS A 181 -2.06 -11.17 -20.95
CA LYS A 181 -2.86 -11.95 -21.91
C LYS A 181 -4.24 -12.35 -21.38
N ASN A 182 -4.40 -12.44 -20.06
CA ASN A 182 -5.63 -12.85 -19.39
C ASN A 182 -6.07 -11.74 -18.43
N VAL A 183 -6.99 -10.89 -18.88
CA VAL A 183 -7.60 -9.85 -18.03
C VAL A 183 -9.08 -10.11 -17.95
N ASP A 184 -9.57 -10.34 -16.74
CA ASP A 184 -10.99 -10.33 -16.45
C ASP A 184 -11.41 -8.89 -16.14
N LYS A 185 -12.38 -8.37 -16.89
CA LYS A 185 -12.79 -6.97 -16.75
C LYS A 185 -13.37 -6.68 -15.36
N GLY A 186 -14.17 -7.60 -14.80
CA GLY A 186 -14.79 -7.41 -13.49
C GLY A 186 -13.76 -7.40 -12.37
N GLU A 187 -12.81 -8.33 -12.40
CA GLU A 187 -11.71 -8.36 -11.43
C GLU A 187 -10.77 -7.16 -11.55
N LYS A 188 -10.43 -6.76 -12.78
CA LYS A 188 -9.64 -5.55 -13.01
C LYS A 188 -10.33 -4.30 -12.47
N ASP A 189 -11.63 -4.14 -12.73
CA ASP A 189 -12.38 -2.97 -12.25
C ASP A 189 -12.46 -2.98 -10.70
N ARG A 190 -12.61 -4.15 -10.07
CA ARG A 190 -12.49 -4.32 -8.60
C ARG A 190 -11.13 -3.88 -8.06
N TYR A 191 -10.03 -4.36 -8.64
CA TYR A 191 -8.69 -3.93 -8.24
C TYR A 191 -8.46 -2.44 -8.46
N LYS A 192 -9.05 -1.86 -9.50
CA LYS A 192 -8.95 -0.41 -9.75
C LYS A 192 -9.58 0.39 -8.62
N GLU A 193 -10.74 -0.02 -8.13
CA GLU A 193 -11.40 0.60 -6.97
C GLU A 193 -10.54 0.45 -5.71
N GLU A 194 -10.06 -0.76 -5.42
CA GLU A 194 -9.21 -1.04 -4.25
C GLU A 194 -7.93 -0.19 -4.25
N ILE A 195 -7.22 -0.16 -5.39
CA ILE A 195 -5.96 0.59 -5.53
C ILE A 195 -6.21 2.10 -5.47
N SER A 196 -7.32 2.59 -6.04
CA SER A 196 -7.70 4.00 -5.94
C SER A 196 -7.98 4.40 -4.49
N GLU A 197 -8.61 3.53 -3.71
CA GLU A 197 -8.81 3.74 -2.27
C GLU A 197 -7.48 3.72 -1.51
N TRP A 198 -6.54 2.83 -1.86
CA TRP A 198 -5.20 2.83 -1.24
C TRP A 198 -4.40 4.11 -1.57
N ILE A 199 -4.57 4.66 -2.77
CA ILE A 199 -4.03 5.98 -3.13
C ILE A 199 -4.71 7.06 -2.27
N ARG A 200 -6.05 7.05 -2.14
CA ARG A 200 -6.81 7.99 -1.30
C ARG A 200 -6.31 7.97 0.15
N LEU A 201 -6.03 6.80 0.70
CA LEU A 201 -5.50 6.61 2.04
C LEU A 201 -3.98 6.91 2.16
N GLY A 202 -3.32 7.25 1.05
CA GLY A 202 -1.88 7.53 1.04
C GLY A 202 -1.00 6.33 1.39
N LEU A 203 -1.49 5.12 1.13
CA LEU A 203 -0.79 3.87 1.35
C LEU A 203 0.17 3.54 0.20
N ILE A 204 -0.12 4.07 -1.00
CA ILE A 204 0.66 3.98 -2.24
C ILE A 204 0.58 5.35 -2.94
N ILE A 205 1.62 5.73 -3.72
CA ILE A 205 1.65 6.95 -4.55
C ILE A 205 2.05 6.65 -5.99
#